data_AF-A0A914MDM1-F1
#
_entry.id   AF-A0A914MDM1-F1
#
_cell.length_a   1.000
_cell.length_b   1.000
_cell.length_c   1.000
_cell.angle_alpha   90.00
_cell.angle_beta   90.00
_cell.angle_gamma   90.00
#
_symmetry.space_group_name_H-M   'P 1'
#
loop_
_entity.id
_entity.type
_entity.pdbx_description
1 polymer ?
#
loop_
_entity_poly.entity_id
_entity_poly.type
_entity_poly.pdbx_seq_one_letter_code
_entity_poly.pdbx_strand_id
1 'polypeptide(L)'
;MNELCQNACKPQLCLQNSQVGTLCGNSRRSVTRWAFVARENACRSFNYNGCNGNCNNFLSQQTCEFAFIDGFGASTAWNGAVPNQTMNELFGTLGYSILRIRIDENKRWADELSNAKKALKLNATVFASPWTAPAIMKVNKQDEPGPLSSNQYSDYADYLKSVVDYFKNNSAPLYAISIINEPDYSDNPMTFTTDQMKNFLKNFAERIKSGSNIKIMAPESYGYRRDMNDAILNDPQSASAVDIIASHGYGFIMKPQPLVKKSGKKFWMTEHFIDGNDFNSVMKQAEDIHNCLTIAEFNAYIHWWLRGNSITMMLLYQNWQLTPKAFVIGHYAKFIRPGYFRVNSVSSNNNNLLVSAYTGNGKVVIVAINMGSSPISEQFSINGGTLPSSFSSYITSQGKNFQQQNNINVTEGGSFTYSFPSQSVTTLVSV
;
A
#
# COMPACT_ATOMS: atom_id res chain seq x y z
N MET A 1 32.36 -0.92 15.49
CA MET A 1 31.22 -1.27 14.60
C MET A 1 30.62 0.04 14.16
N ASN A 2 30.71 0.38 12.87
CA ASN A 2 30.37 1.73 12.38
C ASN A 2 28.87 1.81 12.07
N GLU A 3 28.21 2.86 12.54
CA GLU A 3 26.75 3.12 12.55
C GLU A 3 26.11 3.36 11.16
N LEU A 4 26.72 2.90 10.07
CA LEU A 4 26.25 3.16 8.70
C LEU A 4 25.51 2.00 8.03
N CYS A 5 25.29 0.87 8.70
CA CYS A 5 24.64 -0.31 8.09
C CYS A 5 23.17 -0.54 8.46
N GLN A 6 22.53 0.34 9.25
CA GLN A 6 21.13 0.15 9.66
C GLN A 6 20.12 1.05 8.94
N ASN A 7 20.58 2.06 8.20
CA ASN A 7 19.68 2.99 7.53
C ASN A 7 19.92 3.03 6.02
N ALA A 8 18.82 2.94 5.28
CA ALA A 8 18.66 3.04 3.83
C ALA A 8 19.05 1.80 3.03
N CYS A 9 18.15 0.81 3.07
CA CYS A 9 17.89 0.13 1.82
C CYS A 9 16.72 0.77 1.05
N LYS A 10 17.02 1.31 -0.13
CA LYS A 10 15.99 1.71 -1.10
C LYS A 10 15.42 0.43 -1.75
N PRO A 11 14.11 0.29 -1.98
CA PRO A 11 13.49 -0.93 -2.52
C PRO A 11 14.14 -1.46 -3.82
N GLN A 12 14.68 -0.57 -4.64
CA GLN A 12 15.37 -0.90 -5.90
C GLN A 12 16.72 -1.63 -5.71
N LEU A 13 17.35 -1.49 -4.53
CA LEU A 13 18.61 -2.15 -4.19
C LEU A 13 18.41 -3.61 -3.73
N CYS A 14 17.19 -3.96 -3.27
CA CYS A 14 16.83 -5.33 -2.90
C CYS A 14 16.65 -6.26 -4.12
N LEU A 15 16.55 -5.70 -5.33
CA LEU A 15 16.37 -6.44 -6.60
C LEU A 15 17.69 -6.62 -7.38
N GLN A 16 18.81 -6.11 -6.87
CA GLN A 16 20.13 -6.31 -7.48
C GLN A 16 20.59 -7.76 -7.29
N ASN A 17 21.51 -8.24 -8.14
CA ASN A 17 22.17 -9.53 -7.88
C ASN A 17 22.85 -9.52 -6.50
N SER A 18 22.87 -10.64 -5.79
CA SER A 18 23.54 -10.73 -4.49
C SER A 18 25.01 -10.35 -4.60
N GLN A 19 25.48 -9.51 -3.67
CA GLN A 19 26.88 -9.09 -3.62
C GLN A 19 27.56 -9.67 -2.40
N VAL A 20 28.53 -10.55 -2.66
CA VAL A 20 29.33 -11.26 -1.64
C VAL A 20 30.11 -10.28 -0.73
N GLY A 21 30.43 -9.09 -1.23
CA GLY A 21 31.15 -8.07 -0.46
C GLY A 21 32.62 -8.45 -0.17
N THR A 22 33.25 -7.69 0.72
CA THR A 22 34.64 -7.89 1.17
C THR A 22 34.71 -8.35 2.63
N LEU A 23 35.82 -8.94 3.04
CA LEU A 23 36.04 -9.32 4.43
C LEU A 23 36.21 -8.07 5.31
N CYS A 24 35.42 -7.96 6.39
CA CYS A 24 35.63 -6.91 7.38
C CYS A 24 36.69 -7.30 8.40
N GLY A 25 37.76 -6.50 8.53
CA GLY A 25 38.76 -6.65 9.59
C GLY A 25 39.46 -8.02 9.60
N ASN A 26 39.93 -8.47 10.76
CA ASN A 26 40.64 -9.75 10.92
C ASN A 26 39.70 -10.99 10.97
N SER A 27 38.39 -10.81 10.73
CA SER A 27 37.43 -11.91 10.66
C SER A 27 37.59 -12.68 9.34
N ARG A 28 37.88 -13.99 9.43
CA ARG A 28 37.96 -14.90 8.27
C ARG A 28 36.66 -15.67 7.99
N ARG A 29 35.54 -15.30 8.62
CA ARG A 29 34.29 -16.07 8.49
C ARG A 29 33.28 -15.35 7.62
N SER A 30 33.01 -15.93 6.45
CA SER A 30 31.81 -15.63 5.68
C SER A 30 30.58 -16.08 6.44
N VAL A 31 29.51 -15.30 6.41
CA VAL A 31 28.23 -15.62 7.02
C VAL A 31 27.20 -15.95 5.95
N THR A 32 26.38 -16.96 6.18
CA THR A 32 25.26 -17.28 5.29
C THR A 32 24.22 -16.17 5.37
N ARG A 33 23.87 -15.62 4.21
CA ARG A 33 22.83 -14.62 4.00
C ARG A 33 21.89 -15.10 2.91
N TRP A 34 20.78 -14.41 2.72
CA TRP A 34 19.78 -14.73 1.72
C TRP A 34 19.62 -13.57 0.76
N ALA A 35 19.36 -13.86 -0.49
CA ALA A 35 19.10 -12.87 -1.52
C ALA A 35 17.91 -13.30 -2.34
N PHE A 36 17.04 -12.36 -2.69
CA PHE A 36 15.96 -12.62 -3.61
C PHE A 36 16.54 -12.74 -5.02
N VAL A 37 16.46 -13.94 -5.60
CA VAL A 37 16.97 -14.19 -6.94
C VAL A 37 15.80 -14.02 -7.92
N ALA A 38 15.72 -12.86 -8.55
CA ALA A 38 14.58 -12.47 -9.40
C ALA A 38 14.27 -13.48 -10.52
N ARG A 39 15.30 -14.04 -11.17
CA ARG A 39 15.14 -15.08 -12.22
C ARG A 39 14.51 -16.38 -11.71
N GLU A 40 14.70 -16.69 -10.43
CA GLU A 40 14.24 -17.92 -9.79
C GLU A 40 12.99 -17.69 -8.93
N ASN A 41 12.60 -16.44 -8.70
CA ASN A 41 11.51 -16.04 -7.80
C ASN A 41 11.60 -16.71 -6.43
N ALA A 42 12.82 -16.84 -5.93
CA ALA A 42 13.09 -17.55 -4.70
C ALA A 42 14.22 -16.84 -3.96
N CYS A 43 14.14 -16.89 -2.66
CA CYS A 43 15.23 -16.52 -1.80
C CYS A 43 16.27 -17.62 -1.83
N ARG A 44 17.50 -17.28 -2.22
CA ARG A 44 18.64 -18.19 -2.22
C ARG A 44 19.64 -17.74 -1.19
N SER A 45 20.22 -18.71 -0.50
CA SER A 45 21.34 -18.43 0.37
C SER A 45 22.59 -18.10 -0.45
N PHE A 46 23.42 -17.22 0.06
CA PHE A 46 24.76 -16.92 -0.44
C PHE A 46 25.70 -16.61 0.73
N ASN A 47 27.00 -16.75 0.49
CA ASN A 47 28.01 -16.43 1.50
C ASN A 47 28.37 -14.94 1.40
N TYR A 48 28.18 -14.20 2.49
CA TYR A 48 28.52 -12.79 2.60
C TYR A 48 29.78 -12.61 3.46
N ASN A 49 30.73 -11.82 2.97
CA ASN A 49 32.04 -11.62 3.60
C ASN A 49 32.05 -10.56 4.72
N GLY A 50 30.93 -9.88 4.94
CA GLY A 50 30.73 -9.01 6.11
C GLY A 50 30.73 -7.51 5.79
N CYS A 51 31.47 -7.05 4.78
CA CYS A 51 31.56 -5.63 4.39
C CYS A 51 31.18 -5.42 2.92
N ASN A 52 30.79 -4.19 2.56
CA ASN A 52 30.65 -3.74 1.17
C ASN A 52 29.74 -4.63 0.28
N GLY A 53 28.75 -5.30 0.87
CA GLY A 53 27.65 -5.93 0.12
C GLY A 53 26.56 -4.92 -0.24
N ASN A 54 25.67 -5.31 -1.14
CA ASN A 54 24.46 -4.56 -1.44
C ASN A 54 23.30 -5.01 -0.54
N CYS A 55 22.15 -4.38 -0.72
CA CYS A 55 20.96 -4.64 0.07
C CYS A 55 20.26 -5.96 -0.17
N ASN A 56 20.52 -6.65 -1.28
CA ASN A 56 19.90 -7.96 -1.53
C ASN A 56 20.61 -9.02 -0.67
N ASN A 57 20.51 -8.85 0.64
CA ASN A 57 21.30 -9.48 1.68
C ASN A 57 20.49 -9.52 2.99
N PHE A 58 19.62 -10.50 3.06
CA PHE A 58 18.73 -10.79 4.16
C PHE A 58 19.38 -11.79 5.13
N LEU A 59 19.03 -11.69 6.40
CA LEU A 59 19.58 -12.56 7.45
C LEU A 59 19.01 -13.98 7.40
N SER A 60 17.82 -14.15 6.83
CA SER A 60 17.12 -15.44 6.72
C SER A 60 16.32 -15.53 5.43
N GLN A 61 15.96 -16.76 5.03
CA GLN A 61 15.08 -16.99 3.88
C GLN A 61 13.74 -16.27 4.06
N GLN A 62 13.18 -16.37 5.25
CA GLN A 62 11.92 -15.73 5.63
C GLN A 62 11.95 -14.20 5.48
N THR A 63 13.03 -13.54 5.92
CA THR A 63 13.18 -12.07 5.73
C THR A 63 13.32 -11.64 4.29
N CYS A 64 13.77 -12.54 3.42
CA CYS A 64 13.77 -12.35 1.98
C CYS A 64 12.40 -12.64 1.35
N GLU A 65 11.57 -13.50 1.96
CA GLU A 65 10.25 -13.91 1.47
C GLU A 65 9.10 -12.96 1.90
N PHE A 66 9.36 -12.02 2.82
CA PHE A 66 8.36 -11.13 3.41
C PHE A 66 7.94 -9.96 2.50
N ALA A 67 6.65 -9.65 2.51
CA ALA A 67 6.09 -8.54 1.74
C ALA A 67 6.43 -7.20 2.40
N PHE A 68 7.10 -6.32 1.66
CA PHE A 68 7.37 -4.94 2.05
C PHE A 68 6.08 -4.12 2.14
N ILE A 69 5.97 -3.23 3.13
CA ILE A 69 4.82 -2.33 3.31
C ILE A 69 5.22 -0.92 2.86
N ASP A 70 4.53 -0.44 1.83
CA ASP A 70 4.63 0.93 1.30
C ASP A 70 3.77 1.91 2.07
N GLY A 71 2.62 1.46 2.61
CA GLY A 71 1.81 2.28 3.50
C GLY A 71 0.32 2.16 3.33
N PHE A 72 -0.38 3.09 3.98
CA PHE A 72 -1.83 3.11 4.10
C PHE A 72 -2.33 4.53 3.84
N GLY A 73 -3.50 4.64 3.23
CA GLY A 73 -3.95 5.92 2.72
C GLY A 73 -5.45 6.05 2.48
N ALA A 74 -5.81 7.21 1.96
CA ALA A 74 -7.14 7.50 1.46
C ALA A 74 -7.07 8.43 0.24
N SER A 75 -8.22 8.62 -0.43
CA SER A 75 -8.35 9.53 -1.56
C SER A 75 -9.02 10.86 -1.20
N THR A 76 -8.53 11.96 -1.77
CA THR A 76 -9.17 13.28 -1.73
C THR A 76 -9.93 13.63 -3.01
N ALA A 77 -10.07 12.69 -3.94
CA ALA A 77 -10.83 12.89 -5.17
C ALA A 77 -12.22 13.48 -4.87
N TRP A 78 -12.57 14.57 -5.58
CA TRP A 78 -13.83 15.32 -5.41
C TRP A 78 -14.12 15.90 -4.01
N ASN A 79 -13.12 15.96 -3.13
CA ASN A 79 -13.29 16.53 -1.80
C ASN A 79 -12.93 18.02 -1.73
N GLY A 80 -12.55 18.64 -2.84
CA GLY A 80 -12.01 20.00 -2.88
C GLY A 80 -10.75 20.15 -2.02
N ALA A 81 -10.41 21.37 -1.62
CA ALA A 81 -9.33 21.60 -0.66
C ALA A 81 -9.72 21.11 0.75
N VAL A 82 -9.10 20.02 1.22
CA VAL A 82 -9.38 19.42 2.52
C VAL A 82 -8.76 20.26 3.65
N PRO A 83 -9.48 20.57 4.74
CA PRO A 83 -8.96 21.38 5.83
C PRO A 83 -7.73 20.79 6.52
N ASN A 84 -6.86 21.66 7.06
CA ASN A 84 -5.63 21.25 7.76
C ASN A 84 -5.92 20.34 8.96
N GLN A 85 -7.00 20.59 9.69
CA GLN A 85 -7.41 19.75 10.82
C GLN A 85 -7.60 18.29 10.37
N THR A 86 -8.44 18.07 9.36
CA THR A 86 -8.72 16.73 8.83
C THR A 86 -7.45 16.04 8.29
N MET A 87 -6.59 16.79 7.58
CA MET A 87 -5.31 16.25 7.11
C MET A 87 -4.38 15.87 8.28
N ASN A 88 -4.31 16.69 9.33
CA ASN A 88 -3.51 16.40 10.52
C ASN A 88 -4.07 15.20 11.29
N GLU A 89 -5.38 15.08 11.42
CA GLU A 89 -6.04 13.94 12.08
C GLU A 89 -5.72 12.62 11.35
N LEU A 90 -5.82 12.58 10.02
CA LEU A 90 -5.58 11.37 9.23
C LEU A 90 -4.08 11.06 9.05
N PHE A 91 -3.29 12.02 8.56
CA PHE A 91 -1.90 11.79 8.16
C PHE A 91 -0.91 12.03 9.32
N GLY A 92 -1.18 12.99 10.21
CA GLY A 92 -0.34 13.25 11.37
C GLY A 92 -0.63 12.32 12.56
N THR A 93 -1.88 12.30 13.02
CA THR A 93 -2.30 11.57 14.22
C THR A 93 -2.43 10.07 13.92
N LEU A 94 -3.28 9.68 12.97
CA LEU A 94 -3.46 8.27 12.58
C LEU A 94 -2.35 7.73 11.69
N GLY A 95 -1.49 8.61 11.17
CA GLY A 95 -0.28 8.21 10.46
C GLY A 95 -0.51 7.71 9.04
N TYR A 96 -1.56 8.12 8.34
CA TYR A 96 -1.68 7.78 6.92
C TYR A 96 -0.43 8.26 6.16
N SER A 97 0.08 7.46 5.23
CA SER A 97 1.36 7.68 4.58
C SER A 97 1.26 7.71 3.05
N ILE A 98 0.08 7.53 2.49
CA ILE A 98 -0.20 7.61 1.05
C ILE A 98 -1.46 8.44 0.84
N LEU A 99 -1.40 9.44 -0.03
CA LEU A 99 -2.55 10.19 -0.52
C LEU A 99 -2.77 9.86 -1.99
N ARG A 100 -4.01 9.51 -2.35
CA ARG A 100 -4.46 9.45 -3.74
C ARG A 100 -5.20 10.73 -4.09
N ILE A 101 -4.87 11.33 -5.23
CA ILE A 101 -5.56 12.52 -5.75
C ILE A 101 -6.17 12.24 -7.13
N ARG A 102 -7.24 12.96 -7.45
CA ARG A 102 -7.83 12.93 -8.78
C ARG A 102 -7.12 13.88 -9.74
N ILE A 103 -6.87 13.41 -10.95
CA ILE A 103 -6.50 14.27 -12.08
C ILE A 103 -7.77 14.78 -12.75
N ASP A 104 -8.04 16.08 -12.61
CA ASP A 104 -9.18 16.73 -13.26
C ASP A 104 -8.90 17.03 -14.73
N GLU A 105 -9.71 16.49 -15.64
CA GLU A 105 -9.61 16.61 -17.09
C GLU A 105 -9.66 18.05 -17.62
N ASN A 106 -10.23 18.97 -16.84
CA ASN A 106 -10.32 20.40 -17.15
C ASN A 106 -9.18 21.21 -16.52
N LYS A 107 -8.11 20.54 -16.06
CA LYS A 107 -6.92 21.16 -15.45
C LYS A 107 -7.19 21.94 -14.15
N ARG A 108 -8.29 21.63 -13.45
CA ARG A 108 -8.62 22.25 -12.15
C ARG A 108 -7.88 21.56 -11.00
N TRP A 109 -6.56 21.67 -10.98
CA TRP A 109 -5.70 20.92 -10.05
C TRP A 109 -5.35 21.65 -8.75
N ALA A 110 -5.82 22.89 -8.55
CA ALA A 110 -5.41 23.74 -7.43
C ALA A 110 -5.77 23.14 -6.05
N ASP A 111 -6.95 22.55 -5.92
CA ASP A 111 -7.40 21.91 -4.69
C ASP A 111 -6.56 20.68 -4.35
N GLU A 112 -6.31 19.82 -5.34
CA GLU A 112 -5.49 18.63 -5.15
C GLU A 112 -4.00 18.97 -4.95
N LEU A 113 -3.51 20.08 -5.51
CA LEU A 113 -2.20 20.63 -5.18
C LEU A 113 -2.13 21.05 -3.71
N SER A 114 -3.18 21.70 -3.18
CA SER A 114 -3.29 22.05 -1.76
C SER A 114 -3.26 20.81 -0.87
N ASN A 115 -4.02 19.76 -1.24
CA ASN A 115 -4.07 18.49 -0.52
C ASN A 115 -2.72 17.77 -0.55
N ALA A 116 -2.09 17.67 -1.72
CA ALA A 116 -0.77 17.06 -1.90
C ALA A 116 0.29 17.75 -1.04
N LYS A 117 0.33 19.10 -1.01
CA LYS A 117 1.27 19.86 -0.17
C LYS A 117 1.09 19.56 1.32
N LYS A 118 -0.16 19.42 1.80
CA LYS A 118 -0.44 19.08 3.20
C LYS A 118 0.03 17.67 3.54
N ALA A 119 -0.28 16.69 2.68
CA ALA A 119 0.15 15.31 2.85
C ALA A 119 1.69 15.18 2.85
N LEU A 120 2.38 15.82 1.90
CA LEU A 120 3.84 15.81 1.83
C LEU A 120 4.50 16.41 3.09
N LYS A 121 3.95 17.51 3.63
CA LYS A 121 4.42 18.10 4.89
C LYS A 121 4.25 17.17 6.10
N LEU A 122 3.31 16.22 6.00
CA LEU A 122 3.05 15.18 7.00
C LEU A 122 3.79 13.86 6.67
N ASN A 123 4.81 13.91 5.81
CA ASN A 123 5.64 12.79 5.38
C ASN A 123 4.89 11.67 4.66
N ALA A 124 3.77 11.99 4.02
CA ALA A 124 3.07 11.06 3.14
C ALA A 124 3.56 11.19 1.69
N THR A 125 3.44 10.11 0.93
CA THR A 125 3.63 10.10 -0.52
C THR A 125 2.30 10.42 -1.22
N VAL A 126 2.37 10.95 -2.45
CA VAL A 126 1.18 11.33 -3.22
C VAL A 126 1.23 10.65 -4.59
N PHE A 127 0.16 9.99 -5.01
CA PHE A 127 -0.02 9.55 -6.40
C PHE A 127 -1.33 10.05 -6.97
N ALA A 128 -1.40 10.13 -8.29
CA ALA A 128 -2.54 10.71 -8.99
C ALA A 128 -3.13 9.73 -10.00
N SER A 129 -4.46 9.65 -10.03
CA SER A 129 -5.21 8.82 -11.01
C SER A 129 -6.18 9.70 -11.81
N PRO A 130 -6.22 9.56 -13.15
CA PRO A 130 -7.25 10.17 -13.98
C PRO A 130 -8.46 9.23 -14.09
N TRP A 131 -9.68 9.77 -14.06
CA TRP A 131 -10.91 9.03 -14.43
C TRP A 131 -11.21 9.12 -15.93
N THR A 132 -10.70 10.17 -16.57
CA THR A 132 -10.93 10.43 -17.99
C THR A 132 -9.85 11.35 -18.54
N ALA A 133 -9.82 11.48 -19.85
CA ALA A 133 -9.01 12.46 -20.56
C ALA A 133 -9.83 13.74 -20.83
N PRO A 134 -9.18 14.88 -21.15
CA PRO A 134 -9.88 16.05 -21.68
C PRO A 134 -10.83 15.66 -22.81
N ALA A 135 -12.06 16.21 -22.82
CA ALA A 135 -13.12 15.82 -23.75
C ALA A 135 -12.67 15.76 -25.22
N ILE A 136 -11.84 16.73 -25.65
CA ILE A 136 -11.33 16.83 -27.02
C ILE A 136 -10.51 15.61 -27.48
N MET A 137 -9.96 14.82 -26.54
CA MET A 137 -9.17 13.63 -26.82
C MET A 137 -10.04 12.37 -27.02
N LYS A 138 -11.31 12.41 -26.61
CA LYS A 138 -12.25 11.28 -26.69
C LYS A 138 -12.96 11.25 -28.04
N VAL A 139 -13.42 10.06 -28.45
CA VAL A 139 -14.10 9.84 -29.75
C VAL A 139 -15.34 10.73 -29.91
N ASN A 140 -16.11 10.89 -28.83
CA ASN A 140 -17.33 11.72 -28.82
C ASN A 140 -17.05 13.23 -28.67
N LYS A 141 -15.81 13.63 -28.37
CA LYS A 141 -15.41 15.03 -28.11
C LYS A 141 -16.25 15.75 -27.05
N GLN A 142 -16.87 15.00 -26.15
CA GLN A 142 -17.78 15.50 -25.12
C GLN A 142 -17.40 14.95 -23.76
N ASP A 143 -17.94 15.52 -22.69
CA ASP A 143 -17.74 15.02 -21.33
C ASP A 143 -18.42 13.66 -21.10
N GLU A 144 -19.24 13.20 -22.05
CA GLU A 144 -19.87 11.88 -22.05
C GLU A 144 -18.85 10.72 -22.00
N PRO A 145 -19.18 9.59 -21.34
CA PRO A 145 -18.33 8.40 -21.34
C PRO A 145 -17.92 7.97 -22.76
N GLY A 146 -16.64 7.63 -22.94
CA GLY A 146 -16.15 7.18 -24.23
C GLY A 146 -14.64 6.93 -24.26
N PRO A 147 -14.17 6.10 -25.20
CA PRO A 147 -12.74 5.80 -25.33
C PRO A 147 -11.96 7.01 -25.87
N LEU A 148 -10.64 6.98 -25.69
CA LEU A 148 -9.73 7.85 -26.42
C LEU A 148 -9.87 7.64 -27.92
N SER A 149 -9.77 8.72 -28.69
CA SER A 149 -9.56 8.63 -30.14
C SER A 149 -8.22 7.95 -30.41
N SER A 150 -8.15 7.11 -31.45
CA SER A 150 -6.95 6.31 -31.77
C SER A 150 -5.69 7.16 -32.01
N ASN A 151 -5.86 8.39 -32.48
CA ASN A 151 -4.76 9.35 -32.71
C ASN A 151 -4.40 10.21 -31.48
N GLN A 152 -5.05 10.03 -30.33
CA GLN A 152 -4.89 10.89 -29.14
C GLN A 152 -4.06 10.27 -28.01
N TYR A 153 -3.49 9.07 -28.21
CA TYR A 153 -2.70 8.40 -27.17
C TYR A 153 -1.43 9.19 -26.80
N SER A 154 -0.77 9.80 -27.80
CA SER A 154 0.38 10.67 -27.57
C SER A 154 0.00 11.94 -26.79
N ASP A 155 -1.11 12.58 -27.18
CA ASP A 155 -1.60 13.80 -26.54
C ASP A 155 -2.07 13.53 -25.10
N TYR A 156 -2.64 12.35 -24.86
CA TYR A 156 -2.99 11.91 -23.51
C TYR A 156 -1.75 11.69 -22.64
N ALA A 157 -0.68 11.13 -23.19
CA ALA A 157 0.59 11.00 -22.47
C ALA A 157 1.21 12.36 -22.13
N ASP A 158 1.15 13.33 -23.06
CA ASP A 158 1.56 14.71 -22.79
C ASP A 158 0.69 15.40 -21.73
N TYR A 159 -0.61 15.10 -21.72
CA TYR A 159 -1.51 15.56 -20.69
C TYR A 159 -1.10 15.02 -19.31
N LEU A 160 -0.86 13.71 -19.17
CA LEU A 160 -0.37 13.12 -17.92
C LEU A 160 1.00 13.68 -17.51
N LYS A 161 1.92 13.89 -18.46
CA LYS A 161 3.18 14.59 -18.21
C LYS A 161 2.96 16.00 -17.66
N SER A 162 2.02 16.76 -18.23
CA SER A 162 1.73 18.12 -17.78
C SER A 162 1.23 18.18 -16.34
N VAL A 163 0.55 17.13 -15.86
CA VAL A 163 0.18 16.96 -14.44
C VAL A 163 1.44 16.77 -13.60
N VAL A 164 2.33 15.84 -13.99
CA VAL A 164 3.60 15.57 -13.29
C VAL A 164 4.43 16.86 -13.17
N ASP A 165 4.57 17.59 -14.27
CA ASP A 165 5.33 18.85 -14.31
C ASP A 165 4.67 19.94 -13.47
N TYR A 166 3.34 20.08 -13.51
CA TYR A 166 2.61 21.05 -12.69
C TYR A 166 2.85 20.83 -11.20
N PHE A 167 2.70 19.59 -10.71
CA PHE A 167 2.89 19.26 -9.31
C PHE A 167 4.36 19.42 -8.88
N LYS A 168 5.31 18.99 -9.70
CA LYS A 168 6.75 19.17 -9.46
C LYS A 168 7.13 20.66 -9.37
N ASN A 169 6.71 21.47 -10.34
CA ASN A 169 7.03 22.90 -10.41
C ASN A 169 6.38 23.70 -9.27
N ASN A 170 5.29 23.19 -8.69
CA ASN A 170 4.63 23.78 -7.55
C ASN A 170 5.10 23.20 -6.19
N SER A 171 6.27 22.55 -6.13
CA SER A 171 6.85 21.97 -4.90
C SER A 171 5.97 20.89 -4.24
N ALA A 172 5.28 20.10 -5.05
CA ALA A 172 4.49 18.95 -4.61
C ALA A 172 4.71 17.72 -5.52
N PRO A 173 5.96 17.27 -5.73
CA PRO A 173 6.26 16.21 -6.68
C PRO A 173 5.49 14.92 -6.36
N LEU A 174 4.87 14.33 -7.38
CA LEU A 174 4.15 13.06 -7.27
C LEU A 174 5.13 11.89 -7.18
N TYR A 175 4.77 10.88 -6.39
CA TYR A 175 5.49 9.61 -6.28
C TYR A 175 5.18 8.69 -7.47
N ALA A 176 3.92 8.64 -7.90
CA ALA A 176 3.45 7.86 -9.03
C ALA A 176 2.28 8.56 -9.75
N ILE A 177 2.05 8.17 -11.00
CA ILE A 177 0.88 8.55 -11.79
C ILE A 177 0.29 7.30 -12.44
N SER A 178 -1.03 7.15 -12.36
CA SER A 178 -1.75 6.05 -12.99
C SER A 178 -2.13 6.38 -14.43
N ILE A 179 -2.21 5.35 -15.28
CA ILE A 179 -2.65 5.52 -16.67
C ILE A 179 -4.14 5.88 -16.72
N ILE A 180 -4.99 5.19 -15.96
CA ILE A 180 -6.44 5.40 -15.92
C ILE A 180 -7.01 4.64 -14.73
N ASN A 181 -7.95 5.24 -14.02
CA ASN A 181 -8.79 4.58 -13.02
C ASN A 181 -9.70 3.57 -13.72
N GLU A 182 -9.84 2.34 -13.21
CA GLU A 182 -10.90 1.38 -13.60
C GLU A 182 -11.13 1.25 -15.11
N PRO A 183 -10.09 0.89 -15.88
CA PRO A 183 -10.18 0.78 -17.33
C PRO A 183 -11.21 -0.26 -17.81
N ASP A 184 -11.59 -1.19 -16.94
CA ASP A 184 -12.45 -2.34 -17.18
C ASP A 184 -13.86 -2.21 -16.56
N TYR A 185 -14.20 -1.07 -15.96
CA TYR A 185 -15.56 -0.81 -15.45
C TYR A 185 -16.40 -0.07 -16.50
N SER A 186 -17.58 -0.59 -16.83
CA SER A 186 -18.42 -0.08 -17.92
C SER A 186 -18.89 1.34 -17.72
N ASP A 187 -19.10 1.76 -16.47
CA ASP A 187 -19.63 3.09 -16.15
C ASP A 187 -18.51 4.12 -15.97
N ASN A 188 -17.25 3.69 -16.09
CA ASN A 188 -16.12 4.59 -16.02
C ASN A 188 -16.11 5.51 -17.26
N PRO A 189 -15.88 6.83 -17.13
CA PRO A 189 -16.02 7.76 -18.25
C PRO A 189 -15.00 7.55 -19.38
N MET A 190 -13.96 6.74 -19.18
CA MET A 190 -13.02 6.33 -20.21
C MET A 190 -12.46 4.95 -19.90
N THR A 191 -12.64 4.00 -20.82
CA THR A 191 -12.19 2.61 -20.66
C THR A 191 -10.97 2.29 -21.50
N PHE A 192 -10.19 1.30 -21.07
CA PHE A 192 -9.09 0.71 -21.82
C PHE A 192 -9.23 -0.81 -21.83
N THR A 193 -9.18 -1.43 -23.00
CA THR A 193 -8.98 -2.87 -23.08
C THR A 193 -7.57 -3.24 -22.61
N THR A 194 -7.35 -4.52 -22.28
CA THR A 194 -6.01 -5.03 -21.93
C THR A 194 -4.96 -4.73 -23.01
N ASP A 195 -5.32 -4.84 -24.28
CA ASP A 195 -4.40 -4.54 -25.39
C ASP A 195 -4.12 -3.05 -25.54
N GLN A 196 -5.13 -2.20 -25.35
CA GLN A 196 -4.94 -0.75 -25.33
C GLN A 196 -4.03 -0.33 -24.17
N MET A 197 -4.20 -0.90 -22.97
CA MET A 197 -3.34 -0.64 -21.82
C MET A 197 -1.89 -1.03 -22.11
N LYS A 198 -1.64 -2.26 -22.59
CA LYS A 198 -0.29 -2.69 -22.98
C LYS A 198 0.30 -1.77 -24.05
N ASN A 199 -0.45 -1.47 -25.11
CA ASN A 199 0.03 -0.61 -26.18
C ASN A 199 0.32 0.82 -25.68
N PHE A 200 -0.45 1.33 -24.72
CA PHE A 200 -0.18 2.62 -24.11
C PHE A 200 1.13 2.59 -23.32
N LEU A 201 1.29 1.61 -22.43
CA LEU A 201 2.49 1.43 -21.61
C LEU A 201 3.75 1.35 -22.47
N LYS A 202 3.76 0.49 -23.49
CA LYS A 202 4.91 0.28 -24.38
C LYS A 202 5.37 1.55 -25.09
N ASN A 203 4.41 2.32 -25.60
CA ASN A 203 4.71 3.39 -26.54
C ASN A 203 4.79 4.77 -25.89
N PHE A 204 4.16 4.97 -24.72
CA PHE A 204 3.97 6.31 -24.16
C PHE A 204 4.37 6.48 -22.68
N ALA A 205 4.67 5.42 -21.94
CA ALA A 205 5.09 5.54 -20.54
C ALA A 205 6.38 6.38 -20.37
N GLU A 206 7.37 6.17 -21.23
CA GLU A 206 8.63 6.94 -21.20
C GLU A 206 8.42 8.43 -21.51
N ARG A 207 7.40 8.75 -22.32
CA ARG A 207 7.03 10.14 -22.60
C ARG A 207 6.53 10.84 -21.35
N ILE A 208 5.74 10.16 -20.52
CA ILE A 208 5.28 10.67 -19.21
C ILE A 208 6.47 10.86 -18.26
N LYS A 209 7.41 9.92 -18.26
CA LYS A 209 8.60 9.92 -17.39
C LYS A 209 9.59 11.04 -17.73
N SER A 210 9.70 11.42 -19.00
CA SER A 210 10.70 12.39 -19.49
C SER A 210 10.85 13.63 -18.60
N GLY A 211 12.06 13.85 -18.09
CA GLY A 211 12.41 14.97 -17.20
C GLY A 211 11.99 14.80 -15.72
N SER A 212 11.53 13.62 -15.32
CA SER A 212 11.09 13.31 -13.96
C SER A 212 11.46 11.88 -13.53
N ASN A 213 11.34 11.58 -12.23
CA ASN A 213 11.49 10.23 -11.68
C ASN A 213 10.12 9.61 -11.32
N ILE A 214 9.06 10.04 -12.01
CA ILE A 214 7.70 9.58 -11.75
C ILE A 214 7.59 8.07 -12.00
N LYS A 215 6.83 7.38 -11.16
CA LYS A 215 6.49 5.97 -11.37
C LYS A 215 5.20 5.85 -12.14
N ILE A 216 5.14 4.88 -13.05
CA ILE A 216 3.93 4.53 -13.79
C ILE A 216 3.19 3.44 -13.03
N MET A 217 1.90 3.70 -12.80
CA MET A 217 0.96 2.79 -12.17
C MET A 217 -0.09 2.32 -13.19
N ALA A 218 -0.37 1.02 -13.20
CA ALA A 218 -1.39 0.40 -14.05
C ALA A 218 -1.74 -1.00 -13.52
N PRO A 219 -2.88 -1.60 -13.90
CA PRO A 219 -3.97 -0.99 -14.66
C PRO A 219 -5.03 -0.30 -13.80
N GLU A 220 -5.00 -0.43 -12.46
CA GLU A 220 -6.11 -0.02 -11.58
C GLU A 220 -7.44 -0.67 -11.95
N SER A 221 -7.42 -1.97 -12.29
CA SER A 221 -8.63 -2.74 -12.58
C SER A 221 -9.64 -2.64 -11.44
N TYR A 222 -10.89 -2.34 -11.77
CA TYR A 222 -12.03 -2.28 -10.83
C TYR A 222 -12.21 -3.61 -10.09
N GLY A 223 -12.20 -4.71 -10.84
CA GLY A 223 -12.55 -6.03 -10.37
C GLY A 223 -11.37 -6.92 -10.02
N TYR A 224 -10.22 -6.35 -9.61
CA TYR A 224 -9.03 -7.14 -9.26
C TYR A 224 -8.62 -8.16 -10.37
N ARG A 225 -8.71 -7.77 -11.65
CA ARG A 225 -8.52 -8.66 -12.82
C ARG A 225 -7.09 -9.18 -12.93
N ARG A 226 -6.88 -10.41 -12.45
CA ARG A 226 -5.60 -11.12 -12.59
C ARG A 226 -5.16 -11.26 -14.05
N ASP A 227 -6.06 -11.57 -14.96
CA ASP A 227 -5.75 -11.75 -16.39
C ASP A 227 -5.19 -10.47 -17.03
N MET A 228 -5.65 -9.29 -16.60
CA MET A 228 -5.10 -8.01 -17.09
C MET A 228 -3.68 -7.77 -16.55
N ASN A 229 -3.46 -8.02 -15.26
CA ASN A 229 -2.13 -7.95 -14.64
C ASN A 229 -1.17 -8.95 -15.30
N ASP A 230 -1.60 -10.20 -15.48
CA ASP A 230 -0.80 -11.26 -16.09
C ASP A 230 -0.46 -10.91 -17.55
N ALA A 231 -1.38 -10.34 -18.33
CA ALA A 231 -1.12 -9.91 -19.70
C ALA A 231 -0.09 -8.78 -19.78
N ILE A 232 -0.14 -7.80 -18.88
CA ILE A 232 0.85 -6.71 -18.79
C ILE A 232 2.22 -7.26 -18.42
N LEU A 233 2.29 -8.18 -17.46
CA LEU A 233 3.55 -8.73 -16.96
C LEU A 233 4.21 -9.74 -17.91
N ASN A 234 3.42 -10.45 -18.73
CA ASN A 234 3.95 -11.38 -19.73
C ASN A 234 4.47 -10.69 -21.00
N ASP A 235 4.11 -9.43 -21.24
CA ASP A 235 4.66 -8.61 -22.32
C ASP A 235 5.89 -7.83 -21.81
N PRO A 236 7.12 -8.15 -22.22
CA PRO A 236 8.34 -7.59 -21.60
C PRO A 236 8.43 -6.06 -21.69
N GLN A 237 7.94 -5.47 -22.78
CA GLN A 237 7.97 -4.01 -22.96
C GLN A 237 6.99 -3.33 -22.01
N SER A 238 5.75 -3.83 -21.91
CA SER A 238 4.73 -3.34 -20.96
C SER A 238 5.19 -3.53 -19.52
N ALA A 239 5.73 -4.71 -19.21
CA ALA A 239 6.30 -5.02 -17.90
C ALA A 239 7.46 -4.09 -17.55
N SER A 240 8.32 -3.70 -18.49
CA SER A 240 9.41 -2.76 -18.22
C SER A 240 8.91 -1.33 -17.97
N ALA A 241 7.80 -0.94 -18.60
CA ALA A 241 7.23 0.40 -18.52
C ALA A 241 6.49 0.69 -17.21
N VAL A 242 5.83 -0.32 -16.63
CA VAL A 242 5.06 -0.22 -15.39
C VAL A 242 5.93 -0.42 -14.13
N ASP A 243 5.82 0.48 -13.16
CA ASP A 243 6.57 0.42 -11.90
C ASP A 243 5.75 -0.17 -10.76
N ILE A 244 4.45 0.09 -10.75
CA ILE A 244 3.50 -0.35 -9.71
C ILE A 244 2.32 -1.03 -10.39
N ILE A 245 2.13 -2.32 -10.10
CA ILE A 245 0.88 -3.00 -10.44
C ILE A 245 -0.18 -2.53 -9.45
N ALA A 246 -1.32 -2.07 -9.95
CA ALA A 246 -2.39 -1.54 -9.11
C ALA A 246 -3.73 -2.17 -9.46
N SER A 247 -4.57 -2.33 -8.44
CA SER A 247 -5.91 -2.90 -8.57
C SER A 247 -6.82 -2.34 -7.49
N HIS A 248 -8.12 -2.35 -7.76
CA HIS A 248 -9.16 -2.06 -6.78
C HIS A 248 -9.69 -3.37 -6.18
N GLY A 249 -10.58 -3.26 -5.18
CA GLY A 249 -11.09 -4.40 -4.42
C GLY A 249 -12.54 -4.82 -4.72
N TYR A 250 -13.23 -4.20 -5.68
CA TYR A 250 -14.67 -4.36 -5.80
C TYR A 250 -15.11 -5.70 -6.42
N GLY A 251 -16.14 -6.32 -5.83
CA GLY A 251 -16.90 -7.40 -6.46
C GLY A 251 -16.18 -8.76 -6.55
N PHE A 252 -14.97 -8.90 -6.00
CA PHE A 252 -14.19 -10.14 -6.06
C PHE A 252 -13.57 -10.53 -4.73
N ILE A 253 -13.44 -11.84 -4.53
CA ILE A 253 -12.69 -12.40 -3.41
C ILE A 253 -11.20 -12.25 -3.71
N MET A 254 -10.47 -11.62 -2.79
CA MET A 254 -9.02 -11.50 -2.85
C MET A 254 -8.37 -12.87 -3.01
N LYS A 255 -7.48 -13.00 -3.98
CA LYS A 255 -6.70 -14.21 -4.27
C LYS A 255 -5.25 -13.83 -4.54
N PRO A 256 -4.29 -14.71 -4.25
CA PRO A 256 -2.90 -14.45 -4.61
C PRO A 256 -2.75 -14.20 -6.13
N GLN A 257 -1.86 -13.28 -6.51
CA GLN A 257 -1.45 -13.06 -7.90
C GLN A 257 0.04 -13.42 -8.07
N PRO A 258 0.36 -14.70 -8.36
CA PRO A 258 1.74 -15.19 -8.34
C PRO A 258 2.67 -14.50 -9.34
N LEU A 259 2.17 -14.06 -10.50
CA LEU A 259 2.99 -13.39 -11.49
C LEU A 259 3.36 -11.97 -11.06
N VAL A 260 2.46 -11.27 -10.37
CA VAL A 260 2.78 -9.98 -9.75
C VAL A 260 3.88 -10.15 -8.70
N LYS A 261 3.73 -11.13 -7.79
CA LYS A 261 4.78 -11.48 -6.82
C LYS A 261 6.11 -11.82 -7.51
N LYS A 262 6.06 -12.66 -8.55
CA LYS A 262 7.22 -13.08 -9.35
C LYS A 262 7.92 -11.91 -10.05
N SER A 263 7.18 -10.89 -10.44
CA SER A 263 7.74 -9.72 -11.12
C SER A 263 8.64 -8.87 -10.21
N GLY A 264 8.52 -9.01 -8.89
CA GLY A 264 9.21 -8.16 -7.91
C GLY A 264 8.74 -6.70 -7.90
N LYS A 265 7.66 -6.39 -8.64
CA LYS A 265 7.06 -5.06 -8.66
C LYS A 265 6.22 -4.82 -7.41
N LYS A 266 6.02 -3.55 -7.11
CA LYS A 266 5.05 -3.14 -6.09
C LYS A 266 3.65 -3.51 -6.55
N PHE A 267 2.82 -3.98 -5.62
CA PHE A 267 1.42 -4.29 -5.83
C PHE A 267 0.57 -3.48 -4.85
N TRP A 268 -0.23 -2.54 -5.34
CA TRP A 268 -1.00 -1.63 -4.49
C TRP A 268 -2.50 -1.83 -4.68
N MET A 269 -3.24 -1.90 -3.57
CA MET A 269 -4.69 -1.73 -3.57
C MET A 269 -4.96 -0.24 -3.49
N THR A 270 -5.43 0.35 -4.59
CA THR A 270 -5.47 1.81 -4.77
C THR A 270 -6.85 2.43 -4.58
N GLU A 271 -7.89 1.60 -4.51
CA GLU A 271 -9.24 2.02 -4.17
C GLU A 271 -10.08 0.83 -3.69
N HIS A 272 -10.67 0.97 -2.50
CA HIS A 272 -11.79 0.15 -2.06
C HIS A 272 -12.53 0.85 -0.92
N PHE A 273 -13.79 0.49 -0.74
CA PHE A 273 -14.54 0.80 0.47
C PHE A 273 -15.55 -0.32 0.74
N ILE A 274 -15.96 -0.42 2.00
CA ILE A 274 -17.02 -1.34 2.41
C ILE A 274 -18.28 -0.52 2.68
N ASP A 275 -19.36 -0.88 2.00
CA ASP A 275 -20.69 -0.31 2.20
C ASP A 275 -21.23 -0.53 3.62
N GLY A 276 -22.11 0.38 4.03
CA GLY A 276 -22.81 0.32 5.31
C GLY A 276 -22.38 1.42 6.27
N ASN A 277 -23.28 1.70 7.22
CA ASN A 277 -23.20 2.76 8.21
C ASN A 277 -23.22 2.25 9.67
N ASP A 278 -23.07 0.94 9.86
CA ASP A 278 -23.05 0.30 11.17
C ASP A 278 -21.64 -0.20 11.54
N PHE A 279 -21.50 -0.73 12.75
CA PHE A 279 -20.22 -1.26 13.22
C PHE A 279 -19.84 -2.57 12.50
N ASN A 280 -20.79 -3.32 11.93
CA ASN A 280 -20.46 -4.49 11.12
C ASN A 280 -19.68 -4.10 9.85
N SER A 281 -20.04 -2.98 9.22
CA SER A 281 -19.29 -2.44 8.08
C SER A 281 -17.85 -2.03 8.44
N VAL A 282 -17.61 -1.63 9.70
CA VAL A 282 -16.27 -1.33 10.23
C VAL A 282 -15.45 -2.61 10.35
N MET A 283 -16.04 -3.67 10.91
CA MET A 283 -15.37 -4.96 11.06
C MET A 283 -15.06 -5.60 9.71
N LYS A 284 -15.98 -5.51 8.74
CA LYS A 284 -15.74 -5.94 7.36
C LYS A 284 -14.61 -5.17 6.67
N GLN A 285 -14.46 -3.87 6.95
CA GLN A 285 -13.28 -3.12 6.46
C GLN A 285 -11.99 -3.61 7.10
N ALA A 286 -11.99 -3.96 8.39
CA ALA A 286 -10.81 -4.51 9.04
C ALA A 286 -10.39 -5.84 8.40
N GLU A 287 -11.36 -6.72 8.14
CA GLU A 287 -11.16 -7.98 7.41
C GLU A 287 -10.67 -7.74 5.97
N ASP A 288 -11.23 -6.75 5.27
CA ASP A 288 -10.79 -6.37 3.91
C ASP A 288 -9.31 -5.95 3.87
N ILE A 289 -8.89 -5.07 4.79
CA ILE A 289 -7.48 -4.67 4.91
C ILE A 289 -6.60 -5.89 5.22
N HIS A 290 -7.03 -6.75 6.15
CA HIS A 290 -6.30 -7.96 6.50
C HIS A 290 -6.09 -8.84 5.26
N ASN A 291 -7.16 -9.14 4.52
CA ASN A 291 -7.11 -10.00 3.34
C ASN A 291 -6.28 -9.39 2.21
N CYS A 292 -6.33 -8.07 2.02
CA CYS A 292 -5.44 -7.37 1.09
C CYS A 292 -3.97 -7.63 1.41
N LEU A 293 -3.59 -7.60 2.69
CA LEU A 293 -2.21 -7.77 3.12
C LEU A 293 -1.76 -9.24 3.19
N THR A 294 -2.62 -10.16 3.62
CA THR A 294 -2.26 -11.56 3.90
C THR A 294 -2.56 -12.51 2.74
N ILE A 295 -3.61 -12.26 1.95
CA ILE A 295 -4.02 -13.14 0.83
C ILE A 295 -3.49 -12.59 -0.50
N ALA A 296 -3.80 -11.33 -0.81
CA ALA A 296 -3.35 -10.69 -2.05
C ALA A 296 -1.88 -10.25 -1.99
N GLU A 297 -1.35 -10.07 -0.77
CA GLU A 297 0.02 -9.60 -0.51
C GLU A 297 0.31 -8.20 -1.08
N PHE A 298 -0.70 -7.32 -1.05
CA PHE A 298 -0.51 -5.92 -1.40
C PHE A 298 0.51 -5.25 -0.47
N ASN A 299 1.34 -4.37 -1.05
CA ASN A 299 2.28 -3.52 -0.32
C ASN A 299 1.60 -2.27 0.25
N ALA A 300 0.45 -1.87 -0.29
CA ALA A 300 -0.28 -0.69 0.15
C ALA A 300 -1.80 -0.88 0.07
N TYR A 301 -2.52 -0.19 0.96
CA TYR A 301 -3.98 -0.12 0.98
C TYR A 301 -4.42 1.34 1.00
N ILE A 302 -5.20 1.75 0.00
CA ILE A 302 -5.74 3.10 -0.11
C ILE A 302 -7.26 3.01 -0.12
N HIS A 303 -7.86 3.55 0.95
CA HIS A 303 -9.29 3.68 1.05
C HIS A 303 -9.81 4.70 0.02
N TRP A 304 -11.05 4.47 -0.41
CA TRP A 304 -11.74 5.45 -1.22
C TRP A 304 -12.20 6.66 -0.38
N TRP A 305 -13.45 7.11 -0.53
CA TRP A 305 -13.80 8.47 -0.17
C TRP A 305 -13.53 8.83 1.29
N LEU A 306 -12.77 9.92 1.44
CA LEU A 306 -12.48 10.53 2.73
C LEU A 306 -13.76 11.02 3.42
N ARG A 307 -14.58 11.83 2.73
CA ARG A 307 -15.89 12.32 3.21
C ARG A 307 -16.90 12.39 2.07
N GLY A 308 -18.16 12.55 2.43
CA GLY A 308 -19.30 12.61 1.53
C GLY A 308 -20.61 12.71 2.31
N ASN A 309 -21.72 12.97 1.62
CA ASN A 309 -23.02 13.23 2.23
C ASN A 309 -23.93 11.98 2.29
N SER A 310 -23.33 10.78 2.35
CA SER A 310 -24.11 9.53 2.40
C SER A 310 -24.68 9.27 3.80
N ILE A 311 -25.97 9.01 3.86
CA ILE A 311 -26.65 8.53 5.08
C ILE A 311 -26.59 7.00 5.23
N THR A 312 -26.31 6.28 4.15
CA THR A 312 -26.26 4.81 4.10
C THR A 312 -24.84 4.26 4.22
N MET A 313 -23.83 5.10 4.02
CA MET A 313 -22.43 4.70 4.05
C MET A 313 -21.65 5.55 5.05
N MET A 314 -21.00 4.88 5.99
CA MET A 314 -20.01 5.50 6.85
C MET A 314 -18.69 5.61 6.09
N LEU A 315 -18.21 6.83 5.87
CA LEU A 315 -16.89 7.13 5.28
C LEU A 315 -15.86 7.35 6.39
N LEU A 316 -14.63 7.78 6.06
CA LEU A 316 -13.60 8.02 7.07
C LEU A 316 -13.87 9.25 7.94
N TYR A 317 -14.53 10.25 7.36
CA TYR A 317 -14.82 11.52 8.02
C TYR A 317 -16.26 11.97 7.76
N GLN A 318 -17.03 12.12 8.83
CA GLN A 318 -18.45 12.50 8.77
C GLN A 318 -18.76 13.48 9.91
N ASN A 319 -19.63 14.45 9.64
CA ASN A 319 -20.02 15.48 10.61
C ASN A 319 -18.79 16.14 11.29
N TRP A 320 -17.75 16.40 10.51
CA TRP A 320 -16.49 16.98 10.98
C TRP A 320 -15.75 16.16 12.04
N GLN A 321 -15.94 14.84 12.04
CA GLN A 321 -15.27 13.92 12.96
C GLN A 321 -14.81 12.64 12.25
N LEU A 322 -13.74 12.04 12.77
CA LEU A 322 -13.28 10.73 12.35
C LEU A 322 -14.31 9.67 12.75
N THR A 323 -14.58 8.74 11.83
CA THR A 323 -15.41 7.57 12.10
C THR A 323 -14.55 6.39 12.54
N PRO A 324 -15.14 5.32 13.12
CA PRO A 324 -14.42 4.07 13.41
C PRO A 324 -13.65 3.49 12.20
N LYS A 325 -14.12 3.70 10.96
CA LYS A 325 -13.41 3.26 9.74
C LYS A 325 -12.05 3.94 9.58
N ALA A 326 -11.93 5.21 9.96
CA ALA A 326 -10.64 5.90 9.94
C ALA A 326 -9.64 5.27 10.92
N PHE A 327 -10.11 4.94 12.13
CA PHE A 327 -9.30 4.31 13.17
C PHE A 327 -8.87 2.89 12.80
N VAL A 328 -9.73 2.11 12.11
CA VAL A 328 -9.37 0.79 11.58
C VAL A 328 -8.16 0.86 10.66
N ILE A 329 -8.09 1.82 9.74
CA ILE A 329 -6.88 2.04 8.93
C ILE A 329 -5.71 2.51 9.83
N GLY A 330 -6.00 3.35 10.84
CA GLY A 330 -5.01 3.80 11.83
C GLY A 330 -4.31 2.67 12.60
N HIS A 331 -5.00 1.56 12.90
CA HIS A 331 -4.42 0.35 13.49
C HIS A 331 -3.27 -0.26 12.67
N TYR A 332 -3.24 0.01 11.37
CA TYR A 332 -2.14 -0.34 10.49
C TYR A 332 -1.22 0.86 10.28
N ALA A 333 -1.76 1.98 9.78
CA ALA A 333 -1.00 3.15 9.34
C ALA A 333 -0.10 3.73 10.43
N LYS A 334 -0.59 3.83 11.68
CA LYS A 334 0.15 4.47 12.76
C LYS A 334 1.40 3.69 13.16
N PHE A 335 1.30 2.36 13.15
CA PHE A 335 2.29 1.47 13.77
C PHE A 335 3.14 0.71 12.75
N ILE A 336 2.61 0.47 11.55
CA ILE A 336 3.28 -0.21 10.45
C ILE A 336 3.71 0.87 9.44
N ARG A 337 4.89 1.45 9.67
CA ARG A 337 5.39 2.56 8.85
C ARG A 337 5.91 2.06 7.49
N PRO A 338 5.94 2.91 6.46
CA PRO A 338 6.62 2.58 5.21
C PRO A 338 8.04 2.06 5.50
N GLY A 339 8.40 0.90 4.96
CA GLY A 339 9.65 0.23 5.30
C GLY A 339 9.51 -1.04 6.15
N TYR A 340 8.34 -1.26 6.76
CA TYR A 340 8.06 -2.48 7.52
C TYR A 340 7.87 -3.67 6.57
N PHE A 341 8.07 -4.87 7.11
CA PHE A 341 7.85 -6.14 6.41
C PHE A 341 6.74 -6.92 7.11
N ARG A 342 5.79 -7.47 6.36
CA ARG A 342 4.83 -8.45 6.89
C ARG A 342 5.55 -9.78 7.11
N VAL A 343 5.46 -10.30 8.33
CA VAL A 343 6.06 -11.59 8.71
C VAL A 343 4.99 -12.68 8.79
N ASN A 344 5.41 -13.94 8.86
CA ASN A 344 4.49 -15.05 9.03
C ASN A 344 3.78 -14.97 10.40
N SER A 345 2.49 -15.26 10.42
CA SER A 345 1.68 -15.32 11.63
C SER A 345 0.65 -16.44 11.49
N VAL A 346 0.48 -17.23 12.55
CA VAL A 346 -0.48 -18.33 12.61
C VAL A 346 -1.39 -18.07 13.80
N SER A 347 -2.71 -18.05 13.57
CA SER A 347 -3.73 -18.07 14.61
C SER A 347 -4.15 -19.51 14.86
N SER A 348 -4.35 -19.90 16.10
CA SER A 348 -4.95 -21.20 16.44
C SER A 348 -6.47 -21.18 16.34
N ASN A 349 -7.08 -19.98 16.30
CA ASN A 349 -8.52 -19.76 16.15
C ASN A 349 -8.88 -19.44 14.69
N ASN A 350 -9.01 -20.50 13.88
CA ASN A 350 -9.03 -20.41 12.41
C ASN A 350 -10.25 -19.77 11.73
N ASN A 351 -11.31 -19.36 12.44
CA ASN A 351 -12.49 -18.77 11.79
C ASN A 351 -12.88 -17.35 12.25
N ASN A 352 -12.55 -16.94 13.48
CA ASN A 352 -13.04 -15.66 14.02
C ASN A 352 -11.93 -14.69 14.45
N LEU A 353 -10.68 -15.13 14.55
CA LEU A 353 -9.56 -14.26 14.92
C LEU A 353 -8.53 -14.18 13.79
N LEU A 354 -8.56 -13.07 13.04
CA LEU A 354 -7.60 -12.80 11.97
C LEU A 354 -6.37 -12.14 12.57
N VAL A 355 -5.17 -12.68 12.31
CA VAL A 355 -3.91 -12.17 12.87
C VAL A 355 -2.90 -11.93 11.77
N SER A 356 -2.35 -10.71 11.74
CA SER A 356 -1.21 -10.36 10.89
C SER A 356 -0.11 -9.73 11.72
N ALA A 357 1.16 -10.00 11.37
CA ALA A 357 2.31 -9.47 12.10
C ALA A 357 3.30 -8.78 11.16
N TYR A 358 4.01 -7.79 11.69
CA TYR A 358 4.92 -6.93 10.95
C TYR A 358 6.15 -6.60 11.78
N THR A 359 7.27 -6.39 11.11
CA THR A 359 8.50 -5.91 11.77
C THR A 359 9.17 -4.80 10.98
N GLY A 360 9.75 -3.85 11.69
CA GLY A 360 10.47 -2.71 11.13
C GLY A 360 10.95 -1.80 12.26
N ASN A 361 12.04 -1.07 12.05
CA ASN A 361 12.62 -0.15 13.03
C ASN A 361 12.84 -0.77 14.42
N GLY A 362 13.23 -2.05 14.48
CA GLY A 362 13.45 -2.78 15.73
C GLY A 362 12.17 -3.12 16.51
N LYS A 363 11.00 -2.98 15.89
CA LYS A 363 9.69 -3.23 16.52
C LYS A 363 9.00 -4.43 15.88
N VAL A 364 8.14 -5.07 16.66
CA VAL A 364 7.15 -6.05 16.24
C VAL A 364 5.77 -5.42 16.45
N VAL A 365 4.93 -5.52 15.42
CA VAL A 365 3.54 -5.03 15.45
C VAL A 365 2.63 -6.19 15.07
N ILE A 366 1.63 -6.48 15.90
CA ILE A 366 0.62 -7.51 15.64
C ILE A 366 -0.72 -6.81 15.54
N VAL A 367 -1.45 -7.04 14.45
CA VAL A 367 -2.84 -6.60 14.30
C VAL A 367 -3.72 -7.84 14.33
N ALA A 368 -4.63 -7.88 15.30
CA ALA A 368 -5.57 -8.95 15.52
C ALA A 368 -7.02 -8.43 15.42
N ILE A 369 -7.86 -9.13 14.68
CA ILE A 369 -9.26 -8.77 14.43
C ILE A 369 -10.14 -9.90 14.90
N ASN A 370 -10.90 -9.66 15.97
CA ASN A 370 -11.92 -10.60 16.43
C ASN A 370 -13.24 -10.25 15.73
N MET A 371 -13.61 -11.07 14.75
CA MET A 371 -14.88 -10.97 14.01
C MET A 371 -16.07 -11.55 14.80
N GLY A 372 -15.80 -12.30 15.87
CA GLY A 372 -16.81 -12.98 16.66
C GLY A 372 -17.59 -12.06 17.61
N SER A 373 -18.75 -12.56 18.06
CA SER A 373 -19.62 -11.90 19.04
C SER A 373 -19.21 -12.11 20.51
N SER A 374 -18.18 -12.91 20.76
CA SER A 374 -17.62 -13.17 22.10
C SER A 374 -16.12 -12.85 22.16
N PRO A 375 -15.58 -12.48 23.33
CA PRO A 375 -14.14 -12.34 23.50
C PRO A 375 -13.38 -13.63 23.18
N ILE A 376 -12.20 -13.50 22.57
CA ILE A 376 -11.31 -14.63 22.25
C ILE A 376 -9.99 -14.42 23.01
N SER A 377 -9.53 -15.45 23.73
CA SER A 377 -8.21 -15.46 24.37
C SER A 377 -7.24 -16.28 23.54
N GLU A 378 -6.10 -15.69 23.16
CA GLU A 378 -5.07 -16.34 22.34
C GLU A 378 -3.72 -16.20 23.05
N GLN A 379 -2.93 -17.28 23.04
CA GLN A 379 -1.53 -17.23 23.42
C GLN A 379 -0.66 -17.01 22.18
N PHE A 380 0.19 -15.99 22.23
CA PHE A 380 1.20 -15.71 21.22
C PHE A 380 2.56 -16.17 21.70
N SER A 381 3.39 -16.63 20.76
CA SER A 381 4.82 -16.88 20.97
C SER A 381 5.60 -16.22 19.84
N ILE A 382 6.55 -15.36 20.21
CA ILE A 382 7.40 -14.64 19.26
C ILE A 382 8.63 -15.50 18.96
N ASN A 383 8.76 -15.97 17.72
CA ASN A 383 9.87 -16.81 17.29
C ASN A 383 10.86 -15.99 16.45
N GLY A 384 12.08 -15.83 16.96
CA GLY A 384 13.18 -15.14 16.28
C GLY A 384 13.25 -13.64 16.57
N GLY A 385 14.37 -13.02 16.17
CA GLY A 385 14.68 -11.63 16.49
C GLY A 385 15.01 -11.41 17.98
N THR A 386 15.10 -10.14 18.38
CA THR A 386 15.20 -9.76 19.80
C THR A 386 13.81 -9.80 20.42
N LEU A 387 13.65 -10.60 21.48
CA LEU A 387 12.36 -10.71 22.16
C LEU A 387 12.00 -9.37 22.84
N PRO A 388 10.78 -8.86 22.64
CA PRO A 388 10.34 -7.66 23.33
C PRO A 388 10.02 -7.96 24.80
N SER A 389 10.23 -6.98 25.67
CA SER A 389 9.89 -7.12 27.10
C SER A 389 8.38 -7.04 27.36
N SER A 390 7.67 -6.24 26.56
CA SER A 390 6.23 -6.03 26.68
C SER A 390 5.63 -5.54 25.36
N PHE A 391 4.30 -5.53 25.29
CA PHE A 391 3.53 -4.89 24.23
C PHE A 391 2.61 -3.83 24.81
N SER A 392 2.58 -2.65 24.19
CA SER A 392 1.44 -1.73 24.35
C SER A 392 0.31 -2.16 23.43
N SER A 393 -0.94 -1.96 23.84
CA SER A 393 -2.10 -2.34 23.04
C SER A 393 -3.08 -1.19 22.83
N TYR A 394 -3.72 -1.19 21.65
CA TYR A 394 -4.71 -0.20 21.22
C TYR A 394 -5.92 -0.95 20.68
N ILE A 395 -7.14 -0.50 21.00
CA ILE A 395 -8.39 -1.17 20.61
C ILE A 395 -9.36 -0.20 19.92
N THR A 396 -9.96 -0.67 18.83
CA THR A 396 -11.20 -0.11 18.28
C THR A 396 -12.30 -1.18 18.35
N SER A 397 -13.43 -0.82 18.95
CA SER A 397 -14.64 -1.64 19.10
C SER A 397 -15.86 -0.72 19.14
N GLN A 398 -17.07 -1.25 19.28
CA GLN A 398 -18.24 -0.38 19.47
C GLN A 398 -18.03 0.53 20.69
N GLY A 399 -18.15 1.85 20.48
CA GLY A 399 -17.95 2.88 21.50
C GLY A 399 -16.50 3.19 21.88
N LYS A 400 -15.50 2.52 21.29
CA LYS A 400 -14.07 2.75 21.55
C LYS A 400 -13.33 2.96 20.24
N ASN A 401 -12.62 4.07 20.13
CA ASN A 401 -11.80 4.38 18.97
C ASN A 401 -10.35 4.53 19.41
N PHE A 402 -9.49 3.60 18.98
CA PHE A 402 -8.05 3.65 19.20
C PHE A 402 -7.62 3.83 20.67
N GLN A 403 -8.38 3.22 21.58
CA GLN A 403 -8.17 3.35 23.02
C GLN A 403 -6.96 2.52 23.46
N GLN A 404 -5.95 3.18 24.01
CA GLN A 404 -4.78 2.52 24.60
C GLN A 404 -5.18 1.74 25.86
N GLN A 405 -4.62 0.54 26.03
CA GLN A 405 -4.77 -0.29 27.23
C GLN A 405 -3.41 -0.44 27.95
N ASN A 406 -3.45 -1.14 29.08
CA ASN A 406 -2.25 -1.47 29.84
C ASN A 406 -1.27 -2.33 29.02
N ASN A 407 0.02 -2.22 29.37
CA ASN A 407 1.06 -3.02 28.75
C ASN A 407 0.92 -4.50 29.14
N ILE A 408 1.30 -5.37 28.21
CA ILE A 408 1.27 -6.83 28.32
C ILE A 408 2.72 -7.29 28.45
N ASN A 409 3.08 -7.87 29.59
CA ASN A 409 4.44 -8.40 29.77
C ASN A 409 4.63 -9.67 28.93
N VAL A 410 5.81 -9.79 28.33
CA VAL A 410 6.23 -10.97 27.60
C VAL A 410 7.14 -11.80 28.51
N THR A 411 6.93 -13.11 28.54
CA THR A 411 7.79 -14.01 29.33
C THR A 411 9.21 -14.05 28.74
N GLU A 412 10.18 -14.53 29.53
CA GLU A 412 11.55 -14.73 29.03
C GLU A 412 11.61 -15.64 27.78
N GLY A 413 10.64 -16.55 27.62
CA GLY A 413 10.48 -17.42 26.46
C GLY A 413 9.79 -16.77 25.25
N GLY A 414 9.44 -15.48 25.31
CA GLY A 414 8.82 -14.76 24.20
C GLY A 414 7.31 -14.96 24.06
N SER A 415 6.64 -15.49 25.08
CA SER A 415 5.21 -15.78 25.05
C SER A 415 4.38 -14.78 25.86
N PHE A 416 3.14 -14.56 25.46
CA PHE A 416 2.15 -13.80 26.21
C PHE A 416 0.73 -14.25 25.82
N THR A 417 -0.25 -13.97 26.67
CA THR A 417 -1.66 -14.23 26.38
C THR A 417 -2.42 -12.92 26.35
N TYR A 418 -3.35 -12.78 25.40
CA TYR A 418 -4.21 -11.61 25.31
C TYR A 418 -5.65 -12.00 25.03
N SER A 419 -6.59 -11.27 25.64
CA SER A 419 -8.03 -11.44 25.39
C SER A 419 -8.54 -10.30 24.51
N PHE A 420 -8.93 -10.65 23.28
CA PHE A 420 -9.48 -9.73 22.29
C PHE A 420 -10.99 -9.59 22.50
N PRO A 421 -11.54 -8.39 22.75
CA PRO A 421 -12.98 -8.17 22.84
C PRO A 421 -13.72 -8.65 21.59
N SER A 422 -15.01 -8.95 21.71
CA SER A 422 -15.87 -9.22 20.56
C SER A 422 -15.91 -8.03 19.61
N GLN A 423 -16.05 -8.30 18.30
CA GLN A 423 -16.10 -7.30 17.23
C GLN A 423 -15.09 -6.17 17.46
N SER A 424 -13.80 -6.51 17.44
CA SER A 424 -12.75 -5.55 17.74
C SER A 424 -11.53 -5.70 16.85
N VAL A 425 -10.85 -4.58 16.63
CA VAL A 425 -9.51 -4.51 16.06
C VAL A 425 -8.56 -4.11 17.17
N THR A 426 -7.52 -4.92 17.37
CA THR A 426 -6.49 -4.67 18.37
C THR A 426 -5.12 -4.62 17.69
N THR A 427 -4.33 -3.59 17.99
CA THR A 427 -2.91 -3.56 17.60
C THR A 427 -2.03 -3.64 18.82
N LEU A 428 -1.11 -4.59 18.82
CA LEU A 428 -0.06 -4.77 19.81
C LEU A 428 1.26 -4.26 19.23
N VAL A 429 1.96 -3.38 19.94
CA VAL A 429 3.24 -2.81 19.52
C VAL A 429 4.29 -3.10 20.59
N SER A 430 5.39 -3.74 20.19
CA SER A 430 6.47 -4.09 21.12
C SER A 430 7.10 -2.85 21.75
N VAL A 431 7.38 -2.89 23.06
CA VAL A 431 8.14 -1.87 23.79
C VAL A 431 9.61 -2.25 23.85
#